data_AF-A0AAE3JTS2-F1
#
_entry.id   AF-A0AAE3JTS2-F1
#
_cell.length_a   1.000
_cell.length_b   1.000
_cell.length_c   1.000
_cell.angle_alpha   90.00
_cell.angle_beta   90.00
_cell.angle_gamma   90.00
#
_symmetry.space_group_name_H-M   'P 1'
#
loop_
_entity.id
_entity.type
_entity.pdbx_description
1 polymer ?
#
loop_
_entity_poly.entity_id
_entity_poly.type
_entity_poly.pdbx_seq_one_letter_code
_entity_poly.pdbx_strand_id
1 'polypeptide(L)' 'MNIEKKEYYEVNLPPYLQHDLDAMKEGKYPYDCLWCELYGSINAAYTDGDISEDHAWYLRERYLEMERL' A
#
# COMPACT_ATOMS: atom_id res chain seq x y z
N MET A 1 0.50 -13.12 -16.62
CA MET A 1 1.69 -13.80 -16.06
C MET A 1 2.20 -12.99 -14.88
N ASN A 2 2.52 -13.66 -13.77
CA ASN A 2 3.25 -13.18 -12.58
C ASN A 2 2.45 -12.56 -11.42
N ILE A 3 1.39 -13.22 -10.93
CA ILE A 3 0.80 -12.91 -9.61
C ILE A 3 1.82 -13.19 -8.49
N GLU A 4 2.61 -14.26 -8.61
CA GLU A 4 3.65 -14.64 -7.64
C GLU A 4 4.79 -13.63 -7.49
N LYS A 5 4.95 -12.71 -8.45
CA LYS A 5 6.04 -11.73 -8.48
C LYS A 5 5.62 -10.36 -7.94
N LYS A 6 4.49 -10.22 -7.26
CA LYS A 6 4.09 -8.94 -6.65
C LYS A 6 3.70 -9.04 -5.18
N GLU A 7 3.52 -10.25 -4.63
CA GLU A 7 3.32 -10.41 -3.17
C GLU A 7 4.53 -9.96 -2.36
N TYR A 8 5.74 -9.94 -2.95
CA TYR A 8 6.92 -9.39 -2.27
C TYR A 8 6.79 -7.89 -1.97
N TYR A 9 5.89 -7.18 -2.66
CA TYR A 9 5.55 -5.78 -2.37
C TYR A 9 4.67 -5.63 -1.12
N GLU A 10 4.28 -6.71 -0.46
CA GLU A 10 3.49 -6.65 0.78
C GLU A 10 4.31 -7.02 2.03
N VAL A 11 5.62 -7.20 1.88
CA VAL A 11 6.54 -7.59 2.96
C VAL A 11 7.76 -6.67 3.01
N ASN A 12 8.43 -6.61 4.16
CA ASN A 12 9.57 -5.72 4.42
C ASN A 12 9.26 -4.23 4.18
N LEU A 13 8.00 -3.82 4.39
CA LEU A 13 7.59 -2.44 4.33
C LEU A 13 8.12 -1.67 5.55
N PRO A 14 8.27 -0.34 5.46
CA PRO A 14 8.42 0.50 6.64
C PRO A 14 7.32 0.17 7.67
N PRO A 15 7.63 0.14 8.98
CA PRO A 15 6.68 -0.33 9.99
C PRO A 15 5.32 0.37 9.97
N TYR A 16 5.30 1.68 9.67
CA TYR A 16 4.06 2.46 9.56
C TYR A 16 3.21 2.01 8.35
N LEU A 17 3.84 1.78 7.20
CA LEU A 17 3.15 1.33 6.00
C LEU A 17 2.65 -0.11 6.16
N GLN A 18 3.40 -0.99 6.82
CA GLN A 18 2.93 -2.34 7.14
C GLN A 18 1.70 -2.30 8.05
N HIS A 19 1.74 -1.46 9.10
CA HIS A 19 0.62 -1.27 10.00
C HIS A 19 -0.67 -0.86 9.28
N ASP A 20 -0.59 0.14 8.40
CA ASP A 20 -1.79 0.65 7.69
C ASP A 20 -2.27 -0.31 6.61
N LEU A 21 -1.36 -1.04 5.96
CA LEU A 21 -1.71 -2.12 5.04
C LEU A 21 -2.47 -3.25 5.77
N ASP A 22 -2.00 -3.64 6.95
CA ASP A 22 -2.65 -4.66 7.77
C ASP A 22 -4.01 -4.16 8.26
N ALA A 23 -4.13 -2.90 8.69
CA ALA A 23 -5.40 -2.29 9.08
C ALA A 23 -6.43 -2.28 7.93
N MET A 24 -5.99 -1.96 6.70
CA MET A 24 -6.83 -2.05 5.51
C MET A 24 -7.31 -3.49 5.25
N LYS A 25 -6.41 -4.48 5.38
CA LYS A 25 -6.76 -5.91 5.23
C LYS A 25 -7.74 -6.40 6.30
N GLU A 26 -7.60 -5.92 7.53
CA GLU A 26 -8.48 -6.29 8.64
C GLU A 26 -9.87 -5.65 8.54
N GLY A 27 -9.98 -4.44 7.96
CA GLY A 27 -11.26 -3.76 7.74
C GLY A 27 -12.00 -3.35 9.02
N LYS A 28 -11.29 -3.13 10.13
CA LYS A 28 -11.90 -2.82 11.45
C LYS A 28 -12.37 -1.36 11.60
N TYR A 29 -11.95 -0.47 10.70
CA TYR A 29 -12.30 0.95 10.71
C TYR A 29 -13.12 1.32 9.47
N PRO A 30 -13.80 2.50 9.47
CA PRO A 30 -14.43 3.02 8.27
C PRO A 30 -13.47 3.06 7.09
N TYR A 31 -13.97 2.69 5.91
CA TYR A 31 -13.16 2.56 4.70
C TYR A 31 -12.47 3.86 4.31
N ASP A 32 -13.15 5.00 4.45
CA ASP A 32 -12.58 6.33 4.18
C ASP A 32 -11.38 6.65 5.07
N CYS A 33 -11.43 6.30 6.35
CA CYS A 33 -10.28 6.41 7.24
C CYS A 33 -9.13 5.49 6.80
N LEU A 34 -9.43 4.20 6.56
CA LEU A 34 -8.42 3.22 6.12
C LEU A 34 -7.75 3.63 4.81
N TRP A 35 -8.54 4.14 3.86
CA TRP A 35 -8.08 4.61 2.57
C TRP A 35 -7.13 5.81 2.74
N CYS A 36 -7.53 6.80 3.55
CA CYS A 36 -6.71 7.99 3.80
C CYS A 36 -5.36 7.64 4.43
N GLU A 37 -5.36 6.82 5.48
CA GLU A 37 -4.14 6.42 6.19
C GLU A 37 -3.20 5.62 5.27
N LEU A 38 -3.71 4.59 4.60
CA LEU A 38 -2.89 3.78 3.70
C LEU A 38 -2.36 4.61 2.51
N TYR A 39 -3.17 5.49 1.92
CA TYR A 39 -2.72 6.39 0.85
C TYR A 39 -1.59 7.31 1.33
N GLY A 40 -1.74 7.89 2.52
CA GLY A 40 -0.73 8.74 3.15
C GLY A 40 0.60 7.99 3.36
N SER A 41 0.53 6.80 3.95
CA SER A 41 1.70 5.96 4.22
C SER A 41 2.40 5.48 2.96
N ILE A 42 1.66 5.11 1.90
CA ILE A 42 2.27 4.76 0.60
C ILE A 42 3.04 5.96 0.03
N ASN A 43 2.47 7.17 0.10
CA ASN A 43 3.12 8.36 -0.42
C ASN A 43 4.34 8.79 0.38
N ALA A 44 4.29 8.65 1.71
CA ALA A 44 5.45 8.91 2.58
C ALA A 44 6.61 7.97 2.24
N ALA A 45 6.35 6.66 2.20
CA ALA A 45 7.35 5.65 1.85
C ALA A 45 7.96 5.85 0.45
N TYR A 46 7.13 6.24 -0.52
CA TYR A 46 7.63 6.58 -1.86
C TYR A 46 8.49 7.85 -1.86
N THR A 47 8.08 8.88 -1.14
CA THR A 47 8.80 10.17 -1.06
C THR A 47 10.15 10.02 -0.36
N ASP A 48 10.21 9.20 0.69
CA ASP A 48 11.43 8.90 1.45
C ASP A 48 12.37 7.93 0.72
N GLY A 49 11.89 7.29 -0.36
CA GLY A 49 12.66 6.35 -1.17
C GLY A 49 12.72 4.93 -0.59
N ASP A 50 11.86 4.61 0.38
CA ASP A 50 11.75 3.28 0.99
C ASP A 50 11.14 2.24 0.01
N ILE A 51 10.27 2.70 -0.89
CA ILE A 51 9.63 1.86 -1.92
C ILE A 51 9.75 2.49 -3.30
N SER A 52 9.78 1.66 -4.36
CA SER A 52 9.80 2.15 -5.73
C SER A 52 8.42 2.64 -6.20
N GLU A 53 8.39 3.36 -7.32
CA GLU A 53 7.12 3.79 -7.94
C GLU A 53 6.21 2.60 -8.27
N ASP A 54 6.75 1.51 -8.83
CA ASP A 54 5.99 0.32 -9.16
C ASP A 54 5.44 -0.39 -7.92
N HIS A 55 6.19 -0.36 -6.81
CA HIS A 55 5.76 -0.88 -5.53
C HIS A 55 4.59 -0.04 -4.98
N ALA A 56 4.73 1.28 -5.00
CA ALA A 56 3.68 2.21 -4.56
C ALA A 56 2.40 2.04 -5.40
N TRP A 57 2.51 1.95 -6.73
CA TRP A 57 1.36 1.71 -7.60
C TRP A 57 0.72 0.34 -7.39
N TYR A 58 1.51 -0.71 -7.16
CA TYR A 58 0.95 -2.00 -6.81
C TYR A 58 0.03 -1.94 -5.58
N LEU A 59 0.47 -1.24 -4.52
CA LEU A 59 -0.33 -1.10 -3.30
C LEU A 59 -1.59 -0.27 -3.56
N ARG A 60 -1.50 0.81 -4.34
CA ARG A 60 -2.65 1.66 -4.71
C ARG A 60 -3.69 0.90 -5.54
N GLU A 61 -3.25 0.18 -6.56
CA GLU A 61 -4.15 -0.59 -7.44
C GLU A 61 -4.83 -1.72 -6.66
N ARG A 62 -4.09 -2.41 -5.78
CA ARG A 62 -4.58 -3.58 -5.06
C ARG A 62 -5.49 -3.25 -3.88
N TYR A 63 -5.24 -2.14 -3.18
CA TYR A 63 -5.92 -1.83 -1.91
C TYR A 63 -6.72 -0.53 -1.91
N LEU A 64 -6.47 0.37 -2.86
CA LEU A 64 -7.08 1.71 -2.89
C LEU A 64 -7.98 1.94 -4.11
N GLU A 65 -8.23 0.90 -4.91
CA GLU A 65 -9.07 0.95 -6.13
C GLU A 65 -8.62 2.02 -7.13
N MET A 66 -7.33 2.38 -7.11
CA MET A 66 -6.74 3.35 -8.03
C MET A 66 -6.32 2.67 -9.34
N GLU A 67 -6.33 3.43 -10.43
CA GLU A 67 -5.82 3.00 -11.74
C GLU A 67 -4.62 3.86 -12.13
N ARG A 68 -3.52 3.22 -12.56
CA ARG A 68 -2.37 3.91 -13.13
C ARG A 68 -2.66 4.28 -14.59
N LEU A 69 -2.66 5.58 -14.88
CA LEU A 69 -2.86 6.15 -16.22
C LEU A 69 -1.56 6.25 -17.02
#